data_AF-A0A645ERW2-F1
#
_entry.id   AF-A0A645ERW2-F1
#
_cell.length_a   1.000
_cell.length_b   1.000
_cell.length_c   1.000
_cell.angle_alpha   90.00
_cell.angle_beta   90.00
_cell.angle_gamma   90.00
#
_symmetry.space_group_name_H-M   'P 1'
#
loop_
_entity.id
_entity.type
_entity.pdbx_description
1 polymer ?
#
loop_
_entity_poly.entity_id
_entity_poly.type
_entity_poly.pdbx_seq_one_letter_code
_entity_poly.pdbx_strand_id
1 'polypeptide(L)' 'MVHYVVTEYGAVNLMGKSTFERAELVASIAHPQFRDELMHEAERMGLTSRTSRIQP' A
#
# COMPACT_ATOMS: atom_id res chain seq x y z
N MET A 1 -1.87 -11.81 -9.93
CA MET A 1 -2.55 -11.13 -8.80
C MET A 1 -1.98 -11.67 -7.49
N VAL A 2 -1.78 -10.80 -6.50
CA VAL A 2 -1.36 -11.19 -5.14
C VAL A 2 -2.54 -11.02 -4.21
N HIS A 3 -2.83 -12.06 -3.42
CA HIS A 3 -3.94 -12.05 -2.49
C HIS A 3 -3.50 -11.53 -1.13
N TYR A 4 -2.64 -12.27 -0.43
CA TYR A 4 -2.16 -11.88 0.88
C TYR A 4 -0.68 -11.54 0.86
N VAL A 5 -0.31 -10.54 1.63
CA VAL A 5 1.07 -10.23 2.00
C VAL A 5 1.16 -10.32 3.51
N VAL A 6 2.20 -10.98 4.02
CA VAL A 6 2.37 -11.28 5.43
C VAL A 6 3.80 -10.93 5.86
N THR A 7 3.93 -10.31 7.01
CA THR A 7 5.18 -10.02 7.72
C THR A 7 5.03 -10.38 9.19
N GLU A 8 6.09 -10.23 9.98
CA GLU A 8 6.03 -10.33 11.44
C GLU A 8 5.13 -9.26 12.10
N TYR A 9 4.77 -8.20 11.35
CA TYR A 9 3.91 -7.11 11.81
C TYR A 9 2.44 -7.28 11.43
N GLY A 10 2.07 -8.32 10.67
CA GLY A 10 0.69 -8.64 10.33
C GLY A 10 0.49 -9.16 8.92
N ALA A 11 -0.77 -9.27 8.51
CA ALA A 11 -1.18 -9.73 7.18
C ALA A 11 -2.22 -8.80 6.57
N VAL A 12 -2.13 -8.55 5.27
CA VAL A 12 -3.10 -7.75 4.52
C VAL A 12 -3.56 -8.46 3.26
N ASN A 13 -4.83 -8.26 2.89
CA ASN A 13 -5.41 -8.71 1.63
C ASN A 13 -5.39 -7.58 0.60
N LEU A 14 -4.78 -7.83 -0.55
CA LEU A 14 -4.62 -6.88 -1.65
C LEU A 14 -5.61 -7.14 -2.81
N MET A 15 -6.49 -8.14 -2.70
CA MET A 15 -7.51 -8.41 -3.71
C MET A 15 -8.54 -7.28 -3.78
N GLY A 16 -8.81 -6.80 -5.00
CA GLY A 16 -9.78 -5.72 -5.24
C GLY A 16 -9.35 -4.37 -4.71
N LYS A 17 -8.06 -4.20 -4.35
CA LYS A 17 -7.49 -2.93 -3.88
C LYS A 17 -6.82 -2.19 -5.01
N SER A 18 -7.05 -0.89 -5.10
CA SER A 18 -6.32 0.02 -6.00
C SER A 18 -4.84 0.04 -5.67
N THR A 19 -4.00 0.48 -6.61
CA THR A 19 -2.55 0.59 -6.38
C THR A 19 -2.21 1.47 -5.16
N PHE A 20 -2.99 2.53 -4.94
CA PHE A 20 -2.85 3.39 -3.76
C PHE A 20 -3.19 2.63 -2.46
N GLU A 21 -4.36 2.01 -2.38
CA GLU A 21 -4.76 1.22 -1.20
C GLU A 21 -3.77 0.08 -0.94
N ARG A 22 -3.21 -0.53 -1.98
CA ARG A 22 -2.17 -1.56 -1.85
C ARG A 22 -0.91 -1.00 -1.22
N ALA A 23 -0.48 0.20 -1.59
CA ALA A 23 0.70 0.84 -1.00
C ALA A 23 0.47 1.13 0.50
N GLU A 24 -0.69 1.67 0.85
CA GLU A 24 -1.08 1.93 2.25
C GLU A 24 -1.12 0.63 3.07
N LEU A 25 -1.76 -0.42 2.54
CA LEU A 25 -1.87 -1.70 3.22
C LEU A 25 -0.49 -2.36 3.41
N VAL A 26 0.36 -2.34 2.38
CA VAL A 26 1.72 -2.90 2.48
C VAL A 26 2.57 -2.11 3.47
N ALA A 27 2.52 -0.77 3.45
CA ALA A 27 3.22 0.06 4.42
C ALA A 27 2.73 -0.20 5.85
N SER A 28 1.43 -0.48 6.05
CA SER A 28 0.86 -0.76 7.39
C SER A 28 1.43 -2.01 8.07
N ILE A 29 1.89 -3.00 7.30
CA ILE A 29 2.53 -4.22 7.79
C ILE A 29 4.05 -4.23 7.58
N ALA A 30 4.65 -3.12 7.14
CA ALA A 30 6.10 -2.99 7.11
C ALA A 30 6.66 -2.73 8.53
N HIS A 31 7.97 -2.91 8.67
CA HIS A 31 8.69 -2.55 9.89
C HIS A 31 8.45 -1.07 10.23
N PRO A 32 8.15 -0.72 11.50
CA PRO A 32 7.73 0.64 11.90
C PRO A 32 8.64 1.76 11.40
N GLN A 33 9.95 1.53 11.39
CA GLN A 33 10.96 2.49 10.93
C GLN A 33 10.78 2.95 9.47
N PHE A 34 10.19 2.12 8.60
CA PHE A 34 10.13 2.39 7.16
C PHE A 34 8.74 2.83 6.68
N ARG A 35 7.73 2.85 7.55
CA ARG A 35 6.33 3.12 7.12
C ARG A 35 6.18 4.49 6.48
N ASP A 36 6.77 5.51 7.11
CA ASP A 36 6.70 6.89 6.62
C ASP A 36 7.50 7.07 5.32
N GLU A 37 8.68 6.45 5.22
CA GLU A 37 9.49 6.46 4.00
C GLU A 37 8.76 5.81 2.82
N LEU A 38 8.12 4.66 3.05
CA LEU A 38 7.34 3.96 2.03
C LEU A 38 6.16 4.79 1.53
N MET A 39 5.48 5.50 2.44
CA MET A 39 4.38 6.40 2.06
C MET A 39 4.88 7.62 1.29
N HIS A 40 6.02 8.18 1.66
CA HIS A 40 6.63 9.29 0.93
C HIS A 40 7.06 8.89 -0.48
N GLU A 41 7.62 7.69 -0.64
CA GLU A 41 7.96 7.14 -1.94
C GLU A 41 6.72 6.86 -2.79
N ALA A 42 5.64 6.35 -2.19
CA ALA A 42 4.36 6.18 -2.87
C ALA A 42 3.82 7.52 -3.42
N GLU A 43 3.89 8.60 -2.63
CA GLU A 43 3.53 9.95 -3.09
C GLU A 43 4.42 10.43 -4.23
N ARG A 44 5.74 10.24 -4.14
CA ARG A 44 6.69 10.58 -5.21
C ARG A 44 6.42 9.82 -6.51
N MET A 45 5.94 8.59 -6.41
CA MET A 45 5.50 7.77 -7.53
C MET A 45 4.11 8.18 -8.07
N GLY A 46 3.46 9.16 -7.45
CA GLY A 46 2.12 9.59 -7.80
C GLY A 46 1.02 8.61 -7.37
N LEU A 47 1.33 7.66 -6.48
CA LEU A 47 0.36 6.77 -5.84
C LEU A 47 -0.31 7.56 -4.71
N THR A 48 -1.31 8.37 -5.06
CA THR A 48 -2.08 9.17 -4.10
C THR A 48 -3.56 8.92 -4.30
N SER A 49 -4.39 9.26 -3.30
CA SER A 49 -5.86 9.22 -3.39
C SER A 49 -6.43 9.93 -4.65
N ARG A 50 -5.68 10.82 -5.29
CA ARG A 50 -6.10 11.55 -6.49
C ARG A 50 -5.95 10.74 -7.78
N THR A 51 -4.99 9.83 -7.86
CA THR A 51 -4.69 9.04 -9.07
C THR A 51 -5.45 7.72 -9.10
N SER A 52 -5.91 7.23 -7.95
CA SER A 52 -6.70 6.02 -7.81
C SER A 52 -8.22 6.21 -8.02
N ARG A 53 -8.71 7.43 -8.29
CA ARG A 53 -10.13 7.70 -8.62
C ARG A 53 -10.59 7.15 -9.97
N ILE A 54 -9.72 6.46 -10.69
CA ILE A 54 -10.04 5.74 -11.92
C ILE A 54 -10.26 4.27 -11.55
N GLN A 55 -11.33 3.98 -10.83
CA GLN A 55 -11.86 2.62 -10.73
C GLN A 55 -13.34 2.70 -11.17
N PRO A 56 -13.70 2.08 -12.32
CA PRO A 56 -15.09 1.97 -12.75
C PRO A 56 -15.91 1.05 -11.83
#